data_AF-A0A9W7Y247-F1
#
_entry.id   AF-A0A9W7Y247-F1
#
_cell.length_a   1.000
_cell.length_b   1.000
_cell.length_c   1.000
_cell.angle_alpha   90.00
_cell.angle_beta   90.00
_cell.angle_gamma   90.00
#
_symmetry.space_group_name_H-M   'P 1'
#
loop_
_entity.id
_entity.type
_entity.pdbx_description
1 polymer ?
#
loop_
_entity_poly.entity_id
_entity_poly.type
_entity_poly.pdbx_seq_one_letter_code
_entity_poly.pdbx_strand_id
1 'polypeptide(L)'
;MFRSGSGSHSSGSARNSRDNEPAARFSKQFSDFILNLGDLRNVEYIRANFPEGYTMLLTGHELIQRIREYEGGGDEIRTAISQPTAENEEAAWRKICPSAALLRQCYDYAQSIDRIIPSILEELCGQVNDHDLGRTDRNRGLARLLADLMQNAFTFDALKATIQNDLSYYRRTQARMPRSQDEKIARGVIPQDVSNHMSLFYAYHNPMVKAVVDSASQFAKETRTEALVLNALSTLAAGSFNTLKQSKADSAESEQLCVFVLVTCCVLYDWISESGISSPQSTIDIRAVAATVSGSVLVESTTADSVLRANCRTYR
;
A
#
# COMPACT_ATOMS: atom_id res chain seq x y z
N MET A 1 -66.21 -1.90 -49.76
CA MET A 1 -65.03 -2.71 -49.41
C MET A 1 -63.92 -1.75 -48.96
N PHE A 2 -63.45 -1.92 -47.71
CA PHE A 2 -62.22 -1.40 -47.09
C PHE A 2 -61.99 0.13 -47.08
N ARG A 3 -62.22 0.83 -45.96
CA ARG A 3 -61.53 0.91 -44.65
C ARG A 3 -60.57 2.12 -44.57
N SER A 4 -60.87 2.94 -43.58
CA SER A 4 -60.19 4.14 -43.10
C SER A 4 -58.78 3.88 -42.54
N GLY A 5 -57.93 4.91 -42.60
CA GLY A 5 -56.64 4.95 -41.92
C GLY A 5 -56.16 6.39 -41.77
N SER A 6 -56.55 7.02 -40.65
CA SER A 6 -56.10 8.33 -40.18
C SER A 6 -54.65 8.28 -39.69
N GLY A 7 -53.77 9.10 -40.27
CA GLY A 7 -52.41 9.31 -39.78
C GLY A 7 -52.40 10.24 -38.57
N SER A 8 -52.06 9.69 -37.40
CA SER A 8 -51.76 10.44 -36.19
C SER A 8 -50.27 10.72 -36.08
N HIS A 9 -49.93 11.99 -35.90
CA HIS A 9 -48.61 12.42 -35.46
C HIS A 9 -48.34 11.89 -34.05
N SER A 10 -47.24 11.16 -33.87
CA SER A 10 -46.62 10.94 -32.56
C SER A 10 -45.16 11.37 -32.60
N SER A 11 -44.88 12.36 -31.77
CA SER A 11 -43.57 12.91 -31.47
C SER A 11 -42.65 11.83 -30.89
N GLY A 12 -41.65 11.41 -31.65
CA GLY A 12 -40.55 10.59 -31.18
C GLY A 12 -39.67 11.39 -30.22
N SER A 13 -39.87 11.19 -28.93
CA SER A 13 -38.92 11.59 -27.89
C SER A 13 -37.63 10.79 -28.09
N ALA A 14 -36.58 11.49 -28.53
CA ALA A 14 -35.22 10.97 -28.55
C ALA A 14 -34.78 10.74 -27.10
N ARG A 15 -34.97 9.52 -26.59
CA ARG A 15 -34.25 9.04 -25.42
C ARG A 15 -32.78 8.92 -25.79
N ASN A 16 -32.01 9.92 -25.40
CA ASN A 16 -30.56 9.87 -25.30
C ASN A 16 -30.16 8.61 -24.54
N SER A 17 -29.70 7.58 -25.25
CA SER A 17 -28.89 6.51 -24.67
C SER A 17 -27.51 7.08 -24.38
N ARG A 18 -27.38 7.77 -23.25
CA ARG A 18 -26.09 8.19 -22.66
C ARG A 18 -25.83 7.45 -21.35
N ASP A 19 -26.22 6.19 -21.29
CA ASP A 19 -25.91 5.32 -20.16
C ASP A 19 -25.14 4.09 -20.68
N ASN A 20 -24.02 3.82 -20.00
CA ASN A 20 -23.06 2.72 -20.17
C ASN A 20 -22.00 2.83 -21.29
N GLU A 21 -20.76 3.15 -20.90
CA GLU A 21 -19.61 2.19 -20.98
C GLU A 21 -18.24 2.86 -20.65
N PRO A 22 -17.94 3.23 -19.39
CA PRO A 22 -16.54 3.29 -18.93
C PRO A 22 -16.04 1.91 -18.47
N ALA A 23 -16.92 1.14 -17.82
CA ALA A 23 -16.63 -0.20 -17.28
C ALA A 23 -16.17 -1.23 -18.33
N ALA A 24 -16.49 -0.98 -19.59
CA ALA A 24 -16.12 -1.85 -20.70
C ALA A 24 -14.66 -1.71 -21.16
N ARG A 25 -13.92 -0.66 -20.78
CA ARG A 25 -12.53 -0.48 -21.24
C ARG A 25 -11.55 -1.39 -20.50
N PHE A 26 -11.62 -1.42 -19.17
CA PHE A 26 -10.67 -2.12 -18.30
C PHE A 26 -10.53 -3.62 -18.59
N SER A 27 -11.66 -4.34 -18.70
CA SER A 27 -11.65 -5.80 -18.88
C SER A 27 -11.64 -6.24 -20.35
N LYS A 28 -12.24 -5.48 -21.28
CA LYS A 28 -12.21 -5.86 -22.72
C LYS A 28 -10.86 -5.63 -23.36
N GLN A 29 -10.06 -4.66 -22.87
CA GLN A 29 -8.71 -4.41 -23.38
C GLN A 29 -7.76 -5.59 -23.11
N PHE A 30 -8.02 -6.38 -22.05
CA PHE A 30 -7.15 -7.47 -21.60
C PHE A 30 -7.92 -8.77 -21.26
N SER A 31 -9.01 -9.07 -21.95
CA SER A 31 -10.01 -10.08 -21.52
C SER A 31 -9.46 -11.49 -21.24
N ASP A 32 -8.36 -11.86 -21.88
CA ASP A 32 -7.72 -13.18 -21.74
C ASP A 32 -6.47 -13.16 -20.85
N PHE A 33 -6.13 -12.02 -20.25
CA PHE A 33 -4.93 -11.88 -19.43
C PHE A 33 -5.16 -12.42 -18.01
N ILE A 34 -4.38 -13.42 -17.62
CA ILE A 34 -4.43 -14.10 -16.31
C ILE A 34 -3.04 -14.02 -15.67
N LEU A 35 -2.99 -13.61 -14.41
CA LEU A 35 -1.78 -13.54 -13.60
C LEU A 35 -1.66 -14.80 -12.73
N ASN A 36 -0.61 -15.60 -12.95
CA ASN A 36 -0.25 -16.73 -12.09
C ASN A 36 0.78 -16.30 -11.02
N LEU A 37 0.31 -15.67 -9.94
CA LEU A 37 1.17 -15.11 -8.89
C LEU A 37 1.69 -16.15 -7.90
N GLY A 38 1.02 -17.30 -7.80
CA GLY A 38 1.37 -18.42 -6.92
C GLY A 38 2.67 -19.16 -7.30
N ASP A 39 3.13 -19.02 -8.54
CA ASP A 39 4.32 -19.73 -9.04
C ASP A 39 5.61 -19.33 -8.30
N LEU A 40 6.39 -20.33 -7.86
CA LEU A 40 7.65 -20.15 -7.14
C LEU A 40 8.70 -19.38 -7.97
N ARG A 41 8.65 -19.50 -9.30
CA ARG A 41 9.56 -18.78 -10.22
C ARG A 41 9.49 -17.27 -10.05
N ASN A 42 8.33 -16.75 -9.64
CA ASN A 42 8.16 -15.32 -9.37
C ASN A 42 9.07 -14.86 -8.23
N VAL A 43 9.19 -15.66 -7.17
CA VAL A 43 10.04 -15.38 -6.00
C VAL A 43 11.52 -15.59 -6.34
N GLU A 44 11.82 -16.66 -7.07
CA GLU A 44 13.18 -16.96 -7.53
C GLU A 44 13.73 -15.84 -8.43
N TYR A 45 12.91 -15.31 -9.33
CA TYR A 45 13.27 -14.16 -10.16
C TYR A 45 13.67 -12.96 -9.30
N ILE A 46 12.86 -12.61 -8.30
CA ILE A 46 13.13 -11.47 -7.42
C ILE A 46 14.39 -11.69 -6.59
N ARG A 47 14.58 -12.88 -6.03
CA ARG A 47 15.80 -13.18 -5.27
C ARG A 47 17.06 -13.05 -6.13
N ALA A 48 17.00 -13.48 -7.39
CA ALA A 48 18.14 -13.47 -8.29
C ALA A 48 18.43 -12.09 -8.89
N ASN A 49 17.39 -11.32 -9.25
CA ASN A 49 17.52 -10.09 -10.05
C ASN A 49 17.24 -8.81 -9.26
N PHE A 50 16.53 -8.89 -8.12
CA PHE A 50 16.17 -7.77 -7.24
C PHE A 50 16.52 -8.05 -5.77
N PRO A 51 17.79 -8.37 -5.44
CA PRO A 51 18.19 -8.79 -4.09
C PRO A 51 17.98 -7.71 -3.02
N GLU A 52 18.14 -6.43 -3.38
CA GLU A 52 17.88 -5.31 -2.47
C GLU A 52 16.38 -5.21 -2.12
N GLY A 53 15.51 -5.33 -3.13
CA GLY A 53 14.06 -5.38 -2.93
C GLY A 53 13.62 -6.58 -2.10
N TYR A 54 14.22 -7.75 -2.34
CA TYR A 54 13.98 -8.95 -1.53
C TYR A 54 14.41 -8.78 -0.07
N THR A 55 15.59 -8.18 0.16
CA THR A 55 16.09 -7.89 1.51
C THR A 55 15.16 -6.92 2.23
N MET A 56 14.75 -5.85 1.55
CA MET A 56 13.80 -4.89 2.09
C MET A 56 12.49 -5.55 2.49
N LEU A 57 11.94 -6.43 1.64
CA LEU A 57 10.73 -7.19 1.96
C LEU A 57 10.87 -7.97 3.27
N LEU A 58 11.99 -8.68 3.45
CA LEU A 58 12.26 -9.44 4.68
C LEU A 58 12.43 -8.54 5.90
N THR A 59 13.11 -7.39 5.76
CA THR A 59 13.23 -6.40 6.83
C THR A 59 11.86 -5.86 7.26
N GLY A 60 10.97 -5.58 6.30
CA GLY A 60 9.60 -5.14 6.60
C GLY A 60 8.82 -6.19 7.39
N HIS A 61 8.91 -7.47 7.01
CA HIS A 61 8.29 -8.58 7.76
C HIS A 61 8.81 -8.66 9.21
N GLU A 62 10.13 -8.57 9.41
CA GLU A 62 10.74 -8.62 10.75
C GLU A 62 10.25 -7.47 11.63
N LEU A 63 10.23 -6.24 11.09
CA LEU A 63 9.77 -5.06 11.83
C LEU A 63 8.30 -5.19 12.22
N ILE A 64 7.44 -5.65 11.31
CA ILE A 64 6.01 -5.89 11.60
C ILE A 64 5.84 -6.91 12.72
N GLN A 65 6.58 -8.03 12.68
CA GLN A 65 6.48 -9.03 13.76
C GLN A 65 6.89 -8.45 15.11
N ARG A 66 7.97 -7.67 15.14
CA ARG A 66 8.42 -6.99 16.37
C ARG A 66 7.40 -5.96 16.89
N ILE A 67 6.62 -5.34 16.02
CA ILE A 67 5.51 -4.46 16.43
C ILE A 67 4.34 -5.27 17.00
N ARG A 68 4.01 -6.42 16.40
CA ARG A 68 2.94 -7.30 16.91
C ARG A 68 3.26 -7.85 18.30
N GLU A 69 4.53 -8.17 18.53
CA GLU A 69 5.03 -8.71 19.81
C GLU A 69 5.26 -7.61 20.87
N TYR A 70 5.09 -6.33 20.53
CA TYR A 70 5.35 -5.23 21.45
C TYR A 70 4.25 -5.12 22.51
N GLU A 71 4.62 -5.29 23.78
CA GLU A 71 3.69 -5.32 24.92
C GLU A 71 3.13 -3.94 25.34
N GLY A 72 3.61 -2.84 24.78
CA GLY A 72 3.19 -1.49 25.20
C GLY A 72 3.88 -1.02 26.49
N GLY A 73 4.07 0.31 26.62
CA GLY A 73 4.52 0.94 27.87
C GLY A 73 3.41 1.71 28.61
N GLY A 74 2.15 1.53 28.23
CA GLY A 74 1.04 2.40 28.64
C GLY A 74 0.78 2.43 30.14
N ASP A 75 0.96 1.30 30.84
CA ASP A 75 0.71 1.20 32.28
C ASP A 75 1.84 1.85 33.09
N GLU A 76 3.10 1.63 32.70
CA GLU A 76 4.26 2.28 33.28
C GLU A 76 4.23 3.79 33.04
N ILE A 77 3.87 4.23 31.83
CA ILE A 77 3.66 5.65 31.51
C ILE A 77 2.58 6.26 32.40
N ARG A 78 1.42 5.60 32.55
CA ARG A 78 0.31 6.10 33.38
C ARG A 78 0.71 6.19 34.85
N THR A 79 1.47 5.21 35.34
CA THR A 79 2.00 5.19 36.71
C THR A 79 2.98 6.35 36.92
N ALA A 80 3.94 6.54 36.02
CA ALA A 80 4.91 7.63 36.09
C ALA A 80 4.26 9.03 36.00
N ILE A 81 3.18 9.19 35.21
CA ILE A 81 2.45 10.46 35.11
C ILE A 81 1.64 10.74 36.38
N SER A 82 0.97 9.71 36.94
CA SER A 82 0.13 9.88 38.13
C SER A 82 0.93 9.96 39.43
N GLN A 83 2.11 9.33 39.49
CA GLN A 83 3.02 9.29 40.63
C GLN A 83 4.45 9.55 40.16
N PRO A 84 4.86 10.82 39.98
CA PRO A 84 6.16 11.19 39.43
C PRO A 84 7.30 11.04 40.45
N THR A 85 7.67 9.79 40.75
CA THR A 85 8.88 9.44 41.50
C THR A 85 10.00 9.05 40.54
N ALA A 86 11.26 9.20 40.97
CA ALA A 86 12.41 8.81 40.14
C ALA A 86 12.36 7.33 39.72
N GLU A 87 11.88 6.46 40.60
CA GLU A 87 11.72 5.02 40.33
C GLU A 87 10.66 4.75 39.25
N ASN A 88 9.50 5.41 39.33
CA ASN A 88 8.43 5.25 38.35
C ASN A 88 8.82 5.84 36.99
N GLU A 89 9.48 7.00 36.96
CA GLU A 89 9.99 7.60 35.73
C GLU A 89 11.06 6.72 35.08
N GLU A 90 11.98 6.16 35.86
CA GLU A 90 13.01 5.25 35.36
C GLU A 90 12.42 3.93 34.84
N ALA A 91 11.41 3.37 35.51
CA ALA A 91 10.69 2.18 35.06
C ALA A 91 9.99 2.42 33.72
N ALA A 92 9.24 3.53 33.59
CA ALA A 92 8.61 3.92 32.34
C ALA A 92 9.64 4.14 31.22
N TRP A 93 10.74 4.82 31.51
CA TRP A 93 11.82 5.06 30.56
C TRP A 93 12.46 3.75 30.05
N ARG A 94 12.77 2.82 30.96
CA ARG A 94 13.31 1.51 30.57
C ARG A 94 12.33 0.72 29.70
N LYS A 95 11.02 0.77 30.01
CA LYS A 95 9.99 0.07 29.23
C LYS A 95 9.84 0.62 27.80
N ILE A 96 9.87 1.94 27.62
CA ILE A 96 9.62 2.58 26.31
C ILE A 96 10.86 2.71 25.42
N CYS A 97 12.08 2.66 25.97
CA CYS A 97 13.30 2.82 25.17
C CYS A 97 13.39 1.82 24.00
N PRO A 98 13.09 0.52 24.18
CA PRO A 98 13.02 -0.43 23.08
C PRO A 98 11.99 -0.06 22.01
N SER A 99 10.85 0.50 22.40
CA SER A 99 9.80 0.98 21.48
C SER A 99 10.28 2.15 20.64
N ALA A 100 10.92 3.14 21.27
CA ALA A 100 11.51 4.27 20.55
C ALA A 100 12.56 3.80 19.54
N ALA A 101 13.40 2.84 19.91
CA ALA A 101 14.38 2.23 19.00
C ALA A 101 13.74 1.47 17.84
N LEU A 102 12.66 0.72 18.10
CA LEU A 102 11.88 0.03 17.05
C LEU A 102 11.24 1.03 16.08
N LEU A 103 10.61 2.09 16.59
CA LEU A 103 10.08 3.17 15.78
C LEU A 103 11.17 3.87 14.96
N ARG A 104 12.38 4.03 15.52
CA ARG A 104 13.49 4.57 14.74
C ARG A 104 13.84 3.66 13.55
N GLN A 105 13.90 2.35 13.76
CA GLN A 105 14.18 1.39 12.69
C GLN A 105 13.07 1.38 11.62
N CYS A 106 11.81 1.54 12.03
CA CYS A 106 10.70 1.66 11.10
C CYS A 106 10.76 2.97 10.30
N TYR A 107 11.14 4.09 10.93
CA TYR A 107 11.37 5.34 10.22
C TYR A 107 12.52 5.21 9.20
N ASP A 108 13.65 4.61 9.60
CA ASP A 108 14.78 4.38 8.68
C ASP A 108 14.39 3.43 7.52
N TYR A 109 13.58 2.40 7.79
CA TYR A 109 12.98 1.54 6.76
C TYR A 109 12.12 2.35 5.79
N ALA A 110 11.28 3.26 6.28
CA ALA A 110 10.48 4.12 5.42
C ALA A 110 11.33 4.99 4.49
N GLN A 111 12.48 5.50 4.97
CA GLN A 111 13.42 6.25 4.13
C GLN A 111 14.07 5.38 3.05
N SER A 112 14.20 4.07 3.25
CA SER A 112 14.73 3.16 2.24
C SER A 112 13.77 2.90 1.07
N ILE A 113 12.46 3.13 1.28
CA ILE A 113 11.41 3.00 0.24
C ILE A 113 11.72 3.89 -0.96
N ASP A 114 12.26 5.08 -0.71
CA ASP A 114 12.57 6.09 -1.74
C ASP A 114 13.55 5.61 -2.82
N ARG A 115 14.28 4.52 -2.57
CA ARG A 115 15.21 3.91 -3.55
C ARG A 115 14.63 2.69 -4.24
N ILE A 116 13.90 1.86 -3.50
CA ILE A 116 13.44 0.56 -4.00
C ILE A 116 12.20 0.70 -4.89
N ILE A 117 11.25 1.57 -4.55
CA ILE A 117 10.04 1.75 -5.36
C ILE A 117 10.37 2.26 -6.78
N PRO A 118 11.21 3.29 -6.96
CA PRO A 118 11.61 3.74 -8.30
C PRO A 118 12.27 2.64 -9.13
N SER A 119 13.17 1.84 -8.53
CA SER A 119 13.84 0.72 -9.22
C SER A 119 12.86 -0.35 -9.70
N ILE A 120 11.85 -0.70 -8.89
CA ILE A 120 10.81 -1.66 -9.29
C ILE A 120 9.98 -1.11 -10.45
N LEU A 121 9.59 0.16 -10.39
CA LEU A 121 8.79 0.81 -11.43
C LEU A 121 9.57 0.97 -12.74
N GLU A 122 10.85 1.32 -12.65
CA GLU A 122 11.75 1.40 -13.80
C GLU A 122 11.86 0.07 -14.52
N GLU A 123 12.10 -1.04 -13.81
CA GLU A 123 12.17 -2.37 -14.40
C GLU A 123 10.83 -2.81 -15.00
N LEU A 124 9.71 -2.54 -14.29
CA LEU A 124 8.37 -2.82 -14.81
C LEU A 124 8.10 -2.09 -16.13
N CYS A 125 8.66 -0.89 -16.32
CA CYS A 125 8.50 -0.07 -17.53
C CYS A 125 9.58 -0.30 -18.60
N GLY A 126 10.74 -0.87 -18.25
CA GLY A 126 11.94 -0.88 -19.09
C GLY A 126 11.89 -1.80 -20.32
N GLN A 127 10.95 -2.75 -20.37
CA GLN A 127 10.82 -3.68 -21.50
C GLN A 127 9.35 -3.97 -21.85
N VAL A 128 8.66 -2.91 -22.29
CA VAL A 128 7.30 -3.01 -22.83
C VAL A 128 7.38 -3.42 -24.31
N ASN A 129 7.34 -4.73 -24.56
CA ASN A 129 6.59 -5.21 -25.72
C ASN A 129 5.16 -5.39 -25.20
N ASP A 130 4.17 -4.71 -25.77
CA ASP A 130 2.76 -4.73 -25.33
C ASP A 130 2.16 -6.15 -25.19
N HIS A 131 2.82 -7.17 -25.75
CA HIS A 131 2.45 -8.58 -25.64
C HIS A 131 2.93 -9.32 -24.37
N ASP A 132 3.84 -8.75 -23.56
CA ASP A 132 4.56 -9.46 -22.48
C ASP A 132 4.33 -8.94 -21.04
N LEU A 133 3.64 -7.81 -20.87
CA LEU A 133 3.33 -7.24 -19.56
C LEU A 133 2.53 -8.24 -18.71
N GLY A 134 3.18 -8.81 -17.69
CA GLY A 134 2.65 -9.81 -16.76
C GLY A 134 2.60 -11.28 -17.23
N ARG A 135 3.08 -11.60 -18.43
CA ARG A 135 3.26 -13.00 -18.90
C ARG A 135 4.63 -13.59 -18.58
N THR A 136 5.59 -12.76 -18.21
CA THR A 136 6.96 -13.18 -17.85
C THR A 136 7.09 -13.38 -16.33
N ASP A 137 8.00 -14.28 -15.92
CA ASP A 137 8.37 -14.46 -14.51
C ASP A 137 8.86 -13.13 -13.90
N ARG A 138 9.52 -12.28 -14.70
CA ARG A 138 9.90 -10.91 -14.33
C ARG A 138 8.72 -10.08 -13.86
N ASN A 139 7.74 -9.87 -14.75
CA ASN A 139 6.65 -8.93 -14.47
C ASN A 139 5.76 -9.43 -13.32
N ARG A 140 5.56 -10.76 -13.23
CA ARG A 140 4.85 -11.38 -12.10
C ARG A 140 5.61 -11.25 -10.79
N GLY A 141 6.92 -11.50 -10.81
CA GLY A 141 7.81 -11.30 -9.66
C GLY A 141 7.78 -9.87 -9.16
N LEU A 142 7.91 -8.88 -10.05
CA LEU A 142 7.90 -7.46 -9.70
C LEU A 142 6.53 -7.01 -9.19
N ALA A 143 5.43 -7.45 -9.81
CA ALA A 143 4.08 -7.17 -9.34
C ALA A 143 3.86 -7.72 -7.93
N ARG A 144 4.33 -8.95 -7.67
CA ARG A 144 4.29 -9.57 -6.35
C ARG A 144 5.14 -8.81 -5.34
N LEU A 145 6.39 -8.47 -5.67
CA LEU A 145 7.27 -7.71 -4.78
C LEU A 145 6.65 -6.35 -4.41
N LEU A 146 6.10 -5.63 -5.40
CA LEU A 146 5.45 -4.34 -5.18
C LEU A 146 4.23 -4.49 -4.25
N ALA A 147 3.41 -5.52 -4.46
CA ALA A 147 2.26 -5.81 -3.61
C ALA A 147 2.67 -6.23 -2.19
N ASP A 148 3.71 -7.05 -2.03
CA ASP A 148 4.20 -7.48 -0.72
C ASP A 148 4.81 -6.30 0.07
N LEU A 149 5.54 -5.40 -0.59
CA LEU A 149 6.04 -4.16 0.04
C LEU A 149 4.89 -3.22 0.45
N MET A 150 3.87 -3.08 -0.39
CA MET A 150 2.67 -2.31 -0.04
C MET A 150 1.87 -2.98 1.09
N GLN A 151 1.82 -4.31 1.13
CA GLN A 151 1.17 -5.06 2.21
C GLN A 151 1.89 -4.83 3.55
N ASN A 152 3.23 -4.76 3.53
CA ASN A 152 4.00 -4.33 4.70
C ASN A 152 3.63 -2.92 5.15
N ALA A 153 3.47 -1.99 4.20
CA ALA A 153 3.05 -0.62 4.49
C ALA A 153 1.65 -0.57 5.13
N PHE A 154 0.66 -1.26 4.54
CA PHE A 154 -0.69 -1.31 5.10
C PHE A 154 -0.71 -1.92 6.51
N THR A 155 0.02 -3.02 6.71
CA THR A 155 0.07 -3.72 8.00
C THR A 155 0.75 -2.86 9.06
N PHE A 156 1.85 -2.19 8.71
CA PHE A 156 2.50 -1.24 9.60
C PHE A 156 1.54 -0.13 10.03
N ASP A 157 0.86 0.51 9.06
CA ASP A 157 -0.01 1.65 9.34
C ASP A 157 -1.23 1.25 10.19
N ALA A 158 -1.76 0.03 10.03
CA ALA A 158 -2.79 -0.54 10.88
C ALA A 158 -2.32 -0.77 12.33
N LEU A 159 -1.06 -1.17 12.51
CA LEU A 159 -0.48 -1.46 13.83
C LEU A 159 0.10 -0.22 14.52
N LYS A 160 0.44 0.86 13.79
CA LYS A 160 1.21 2.00 14.31
C LYS A 160 0.64 2.63 15.59
N ALA A 161 -0.69 2.59 15.76
CA ALA A 161 -1.38 3.24 16.87
C ALA A 161 -0.98 2.65 18.24
N THR A 162 -0.56 1.39 18.27
CA THR A 162 -0.11 0.71 19.49
C THR A 162 1.21 1.27 20.02
N ILE A 163 2.08 1.74 19.13
CA ILE A 163 3.46 2.17 19.43
C ILE A 163 3.62 3.70 19.43
N GLN A 164 2.76 4.45 18.73
CA GLN A 164 2.90 5.90 18.56
C GLN A 164 2.83 6.70 19.89
N ASN A 165 2.01 6.25 20.85
CA ASN A 165 1.84 6.94 22.13
C ASN A 165 3.13 6.97 22.96
N ASP A 166 3.93 5.91 22.87
CA ASP A 166 5.15 5.74 23.63
C ASP A 166 6.24 6.71 23.15
N LEU A 167 6.31 6.98 21.83
CA LEU A 167 7.21 7.99 21.26
C LEU A 167 6.94 9.38 21.82
N SER A 168 5.67 9.72 22.02
CA SER A 168 5.26 11.02 22.54
C SER A 168 5.68 11.20 24.00
N TYR A 169 5.67 10.13 24.79
CA TYR A 169 6.21 10.16 26.15
C TYR A 169 7.74 10.17 26.15
N TYR A 170 8.39 9.29 25.37
CA TYR A 170 9.85 9.24 25.20
C TYR A 170 10.45 10.63 24.94
N ARG A 171 9.90 11.37 23.96
CA ARG A 171 10.39 12.72 23.62
C ARG A 171 10.31 13.73 24.76
N ARG A 172 9.25 13.67 25.58
CA ARG A 172 9.04 14.61 26.69
C ARG A 172 9.98 14.35 27.86
N THR A 173 10.34 13.09 28.06
CA THR A 173 11.16 12.64 29.19
C THR A 173 12.64 12.63 28.85
N GLN A 174 13.02 12.46 27.57
CA GLN A 174 14.41 12.42 27.12
C GLN A 174 15.27 13.60 27.62
N ALA A 175 14.71 14.81 27.62
CA ALA A 175 15.44 16.01 28.07
C ALA A 175 15.69 16.07 29.59
N ARG A 176 14.97 15.26 30.37
CA ARG A 176 15.00 15.25 31.84
C ARG A 176 15.71 14.04 32.41
N MET A 177 15.83 12.96 31.63
CA MET A 177 16.47 11.74 32.12
C MET A 177 17.99 11.94 32.23
N PRO A 178 18.59 11.62 33.39
CA PRO A 178 20.03 11.49 33.50
C PRO A 178 20.54 10.52 32.43
N ARG A 179 21.78 10.70 31.98
CA ARG A 179 22.44 9.69 31.13
C ARG A 179 22.27 8.34 31.81
N SER A 180 21.52 7.44 31.17
CA SER A 180 21.26 6.12 31.72
C SER A 180 22.60 5.45 32.04
N GLN A 181 22.69 4.84 33.22
CA GLN A 181 23.87 4.04 33.57
C GLN A 181 23.92 2.73 32.76
N ASP A 182 22.81 2.35 32.11
CA ASP A 182 22.78 1.27 31.15
C ASP A 182 23.37 1.75 29.80
N GLU A 183 24.56 1.23 29.46
CA GLU A 183 25.24 1.58 28.21
C GLU A 183 24.40 1.27 26.95
N LYS A 184 23.54 0.24 26.97
CA LYS A 184 22.70 -0.10 25.81
C LYS A 184 21.64 0.97 25.59
N ILE A 185 21.03 1.46 26.67
CA ILE A 185 20.06 2.55 26.62
C ILE A 185 20.77 3.85 26.22
N ALA A 186 21.94 4.13 26.78
CA ALA A 186 22.71 5.34 26.49
C ALA A 186 23.15 5.44 25.02
N ARG A 187 23.58 4.32 24.41
CA ARG A 187 23.94 4.27 22.97
C ARG A 187 22.72 4.29 22.04
N GLY A 188 21.56 3.85 22.55
CA GLY A 188 20.29 3.83 21.81
C GLY A 188 19.49 5.14 21.87
N VAL A 189 20.00 6.19 22.52
CA VAL A 189 19.30 7.47 22.61
C VAL A 189 19.20 8.12 21.23
N ILE A 190 17.97 8.43 20.81
CA ILE A 190 17.70 9.01 19.49
C ILE A 190 18.01 10.51 19.54
N PRO A 191 18.83 11.05 18.61
CA PRO A 191 19.06 12.50 18.54
C PRO A 191 17.75 13.30 18.43
N GLN A 192 17.71 14.48 19.07
CA GLN A 192 16.49 15.27 19.18
C GLN A 192 15.92 15.70 17.83
N ASP A 193 16.79 16.06 16.89
CA ASP A 193 16.48 16.41 15.50
C ASP A 193 15.83 15.21 14.77
N VAL A 194 16.40 14.02 14.89
CA VAL A 194 15.82 12.80 14.31
C VAL A 194 14.47 12.48 14.92
N SER A 195 14.34 12.61 16.24
CA SER A 195 13.07 12.37 16.94
C SER A 195 11.95 13.33 16.49
N ASN A 196 12.30 14.57 16.13
CA ASN A 196 11.36 15.53 15.56
C ASN A 196 10.90 15.10 14.16
N HIS A 197 11.81 14.65 13.29
CA HIS A 197 11.45 14.11 11.97
C HIS A 197 10.58 12.86 12.08
N MET A 198 10.92 11.94 12.98
CA MET A 198 10.09 10.77 13.29
C MET A 198 8.68 11.18 13.71
N SER A 199 8.55 12.22 14.54
CA SER A 199 7.24 12.70 14.98
C SER A 199 6.38 13.22 13.83
N LEU A 200 6.98 13.93 12.86
CA LEU A 200 6.28 14.37 11.65
C LEU A 200 5.84 13.19 10.78
N PHE A 201 6.71 12.19 10.63
CA PHE A 201 6.37 10.96 9.94
C PHE A 201 5.17 10.27 10.58
N TYR A 202 5.21 10.00 11.89
CA TYR A 202 4.13 9.30 12.59
C TYR A 202 2.83 10.10 12.77
N ALA A 203 2.87 11.42 12.58
CA ALA A 203 1.67 12.26 12.62
C ALA A 203 0.73 12.00 11.43
N TYR A 204 1.24 11.48 10.30
CA TYR A 204 0.39 11.05 9.19
C TYR A 204 -0.48 9.85 9.59
N HIS A 205 -1.66 9.75 8.98
CA HIS A 205 -2.57 8.63 9.22
C HIS A 205 -1.95 7.31 8.71
N ASN A 206 -1.49 7.28 7.45
CA ASN A 206 -0.88 6.11 6.84
C ASN A 206 0.55 6.45 6.35
N PRO A 207 1.52 6.61 7.27
CA PRO A 207 2.85 7.11 6.95
C PRO A 207 3.66 6.20 6.02
N MET A 208 3.55 4.87 6.15
CA MET A 208 4.26 3.96 5.25
C MET A 208 3.64 3.92 3.86
N VAL A 209 2.30 3.88 3.77
CA VAL A 209 1.64 3.97 2.46
C VAL A 209 1.98 5.29 1.80
N LYS A 210 2.00 6.39 2.56
CA LYS A 210 2.41 7.70 2.07
C LYS A 210 3.83 7.67 1.48
N ALA A 211 4.79 7.07 2.15
CA ALA A 211 6.16 6.94 1.65
C ALA A 211 6.21 6.19 0.31
N VAL A 212 5.46 5.10 0.17
CA VAL A 212 5.39 4.33 -1.09
C VAL A 212 4.77 5.16 -2.22
N VAL A 213 3.62 5.81 -1.99
CA VAL A 213 2.93 6.58 -3.04
C VAL A 213 3.68 7.86 -3.41
N ASP A 214 4.30 8.55 -2.45
CA ASP A 214 5.12 9.73 -2.72
C ASP A 214 6.31 9.36 -3.59
N SER A 215 7.03 8.29 -3.24
CA SER A 215 8.18 7.80 -3.99
C SER A 215 7.79 7.41 -5.43
N ALA A 216 6.69 6.68 -5.60
CA ALA A 216 6.19 6.28 -6.91
C ALA A 216 5.76 7.49 -7.77
N SER A 217 5.00 8.42 -7.20
CA SER A 217 4.55 9.64 -7.89
C SER A 217 5.72 10.56 -8.25
N GLN A 218 6.72 10.68 -7.36
CA GLN A 218 7.94 11.44 -7.64
C GLN A 218 8.72 10.82 -8.80
N PHE A 219 8.95 9.50 -8.79
CA PHE A 219 9.61 8.80 -9.89
C PHE A 219 8.90 9.04 -11.22
N ALA A 220 7.59 8.81 -11.28
CA ALA A 220 6.79 8.95 -12.50
C ALA A 220 6.87 10.38 -13.08
N LYS A 221 6.85 11.39 -12.20
CA LYS A 221 6.94 12.81 -12.56
C LYS A 221 8.33 13.21 -13.02
N GLU A 222 9.37 12.88 -12.26
CA GLU A 222 10.76 13.31 -12.53
C GLU A 222 11.31 12.65 -13.81
N THR A 223 10.97 11.38 -14.04
CA THR A 223 11.39 10.64 -15.24
C THR A 223 10.48 10.85 -16.44
N ARG A 224 9.33 11.54 -16.27
CA ARG A 224 8.29 11.74 -17.29
C ARG A 224 7.75 10.41 -17.84
N THR A 225 7.62 9.42 -16.98
CA THR A 225 7.16 8.05 -17.32
C THR A 225 5.73 7.76 -16.87
N GLU A 226 4.98 8.77 -16.41
CA GLU A 226 3.61 8.61 -15.89
C GLU A 226 2.74 7.70 -16.75
N ALA A 227 2.66 7.92 -18.07
CA ALA A 227 1.85 7.10 -18.97
C ALA A 227 2.29 5.63 -19.00
N LEU A 228 3.60 5.35 -18.95
CA LEU A 228 4.15 3.99 -18.93
C LEU A 228 3.81 3.28 -17.61
N VAL A 229 3.99 3.99 -16.49
CA VAL A 229 3.69 3.45 -15.16
C VAL A 229 2.19 3.16 -15.03
N LEU A 230 1.32 4.10 -15.42
CA LEU A 230 -0.13 3.90 -15.39
C LEU A 230 -0.56 2.73 -16.29
N ASN A 231 0.04 2.56 -17.46
CA ASN A 231 -0.24 1.41 -18.34
C ASN A 231 0.18 0.08 -17.71
N ALA A 232 1.36 0.03 -17.10
CA ALA A 232 1.85 -1.15 -16.40
C ALA A 232 0.92 -1.54 -15.23
N LEU A 233 0.55 -0.56 -14.38
CA LEU A 233 -0.39 -0.78 -13.28
C LEU A 233 -1.77 -1.23 -13.77
N SER A 234 -2.26 -0.66 -14.87
CA SER A 234 -3.54 -1.04 -15.48
C SER A 234 -3.53 -2.48 -15.98
N THR A 235 -2.44 -2.89 -16.63
CA THR A 235 -2.28 -4.24 -17.17
C THR A 235 -2.23 -5.26 -16.04
N LEU A 236 -1.44 -4.98 -14.99
CA LEU A 236 -1.37 -5.83 -13.79
C LEU A 236 -2.72 -5.92 -13.09
N ALA A 237 -3.40 -4.79 -12.88
CA ALA A 237 -4.74 -4.75 -12.30
C ALA A 237 -5.74 -5.58 -13.12
N ALA A 238 -5.73 -5.45 -14.45
CA ALA A 238 -6.62 -6.21 -15.32
C ALA A 238 -6.37 -7.72 -15.23
N GLY A 239 -5.09 -8.14 -15.19
CA GLY A 239 -4.72 -9.54 -15.02
C GLY A 239 -5.22 -10.13 -13.70
N SER A 240 -5.02 -9.42 -12.59
CA SER A 240 -5.47 -9.85 -11.27
C SER A 240 -6.99 -9.88 -11.20
N PHE A 241 -7.67 -8.85 -11.72
CA PHE A 241 -9.12 -8.79 -11.78
C PHE A 241 -9.72 -9.95 -12.59
N ASN A 242 -9.14 -10.27 -13.75
CA ASN A 242 -9.60 -11.38 -14.58
C ASN A 242 -9.32 -12.75 -13.93
N THR A 243 -8.16 -12.94 -13.28
CA THR A 243 -7.88 -14.15 -12.50
C THR A 243 -8.94 -14.38 -11.43
N LEU A 244 -9.29 -13.34 -10.66
CA LEU A 244 -10.32 -13.40 -9.62
C LEU A 244 -11.71 -13.67 -10.20
N LYS A 245 -12.13 -12.88 -11.19
CA LYS A 245 -13.48 -12.96 -11.79
C LYS A 245 -13.73 -14.28 -12.50
N GLN A 246 -12.70 -14.87 -13.09
CA GLN A 246 -12.79 -16.16 -13.80
C GLN A 246 -12.48 -17.36 -12.89
N SER A 247 -12.21 -17.15 -11.60
CA SER A 247 -11.81 -18.19 -10.64
C SER A 247 -10.66 -19.06 -11.16
N LYS A 248 -9.64 -18.40 -11.73
CA LYS A 248 -8.47 -19.04 -12.35
C LYS A 248 -7.22 -19.01 -11.48
N ALA A 249 -7.34 -18.55 -10.22
CA ALA A 249 -6.27 -18.71 -9.25
C ALA A 249 -6.03 -20.21 -8.98
N ASP A 250 -4.77 -20.60 -8.86
CA ASP A 250 -4.34 -21.98 -8.64
C ASP A 250 -4.40 -22.40 -7.15
N SER A 251 -4.54 -21.43 -6.24
CA SER A 251 -4.61 -21.63 -4.80
C SER A 251 -5.29 -20.43 -4.10
N ALA A 252 -5.70 -20.60 -2.85
CA ALA A 252 -6.26 -19.51 -2.04
C ALA A 252 -5.20 -18.41 -1.79
N GLU A 253 -3.94 -18.79 -1.65
CA GLU A 253 -2.81 -17.88 -1.51
C GLU A 253 -2.63 -17.03 -2.78
N SER A 254 -2.75 -17.65 -3.96
CA SER A 254 -2.68 -16.95 -5.24
C SER A 254 -3.87 -16.04 -5.49
N GLU A 255 -5.06 -16.43 -5.03
CA GLU A 255 -6.26 -15.58 -5.03
C GLU A 255 -6.03 -14.34 -4.16
N GLN A 256 -5.52 -14.52 -2.94
CA GLN A 256 -5.18 -13.42 -2.03
C GLN A 256 -4.10 -12.50 -2.62
N LEU A 257 -3.07 -13.06 -3.27
CA LEU A 257 -2.06 -12.28 -3.98
C LEU A 257 -2.67 -11.44 -5.12
N CYS A 258 -3.67 -11.97 -5.84
CA CYS A 258 -4.38 -11.19 -6.85
C CYS A 258 -5.13 -10.01 -6.22
N VAL A 259 -5.76 -10.20 -5.06
CA VAL A 259 -6.39 -9.10 -4.32
C VAL A 259 -5.34 -8.06 -3.90
N PHE A 260 -4.20 -8.47 -3.36
CA PHE A 260 -3.12 -7.54 -2.96
C PHE A 260 -2.56 -6.74 -4.14
N VAL A 261 -2.25 -7.39 -5.26
CA VAL A 261 -1.78 -6.71 -6.48
C VAL A 261 -2.84 -5.73 -6.99
N LEU A 262 -4.10 -6.14 -7.00
CA LEU A 262 -5.19 -5.30 -7.49
C LEU A 262 -5.38 -4.04 -6.63
N VAL A 263 -5.43 -4.17 -5.31
CA VAL A 263 -5.52 -3.02 -4.38
C VAL A 263 -4.28 -2.13 -4.52
N THR A 264 -3.09 -2.70 -4.56
CA THR A 264 -1.83 -1.95 -4.71
C THR A 264 -1.81 -1.13 -5.99
N CYS A 265 -2.21 -1.73 -7.12
CA CYS A 265 -2.30 -1.03 -8.40
C CYS A 265 -3.31 0.12 -8.34
N CYS A 266 -4.47 -0.08 -7.71
CA CYS A 266 -5.47 0.97 -7.56
C CYS A 266 -4.96 2.16 -6.74
N VAL A 267 -4.34 1.90 -5.60
CA VAL A 267 -3.78 2.95 -4.73
C VAL A 267 -2.71 3.73 -5.49
N LEU A 268 -1.72 3.06 -6.07
CA LEU A 268 -0.64 3.73 -6.82
C LEU A 268 -1.18 4.51 -8.03
N TYR A 269 -2.09 3.92 -8.81
CA TYR A 269 -2.68 4.58 -9.98
C TYR A 269 -3.35 5.90 -9.60
N ASP A 270 -4.09 5.92 -8.49
CA ASP A 270 -4.84 7.09 -8.05
C ASP A 270 -3.95 8.27 -7.61
N TRP A 271 -2.77 7.97 -7.05
CA TRP A 271 -1.78 8.96 -6.64
C TRP A 271 -0.86 9.42 -7.76
N ILE A 272 -0.59 8.56 -8.75
CA ILE A 272 0.27 8.87 -9.90
C ILE A 272 -0.52 9.64 -10.96
N SER A 273 -1.75 9.22 -11.27
CA SER A 273 -2.58 9.88 -12.28
C SER A 273 -2.97 11.28 -11.83
N GLU A 274 -2.78 12.28 -12.69
CA GLU A 274 -3.25 13.65 -12.43
C GLU A 274 -4.76 13.68 -12.12
N SER A 275 -5.56 12.93 -12.88
CA SER A 275 -7.02 12.89 -12.74
C SER A 275 -7.54 11.94 -11.66
N GLY A 276 -6.69 11.02 -11.19
CA GLY A 276 -7.05 9.98 -10.23
C GLY A 276 -7.89 8.83 -10.82
N ILE A 277 -8.07 7.78 -10.02
CA ILE A 277 -8.69 6.52 -10.41
C ILE A 277 -10.21 6.61 -10.56
N SER A 278 -10.86 7.56 -9.87
CA SER A 278 -12.31 7.79 -10.00
C SER A 278 -12.68 8.60 -11.26
N SER A 279 -11.70 9.09 -12.02
CA SER A 279 -11.90 9.81 -13.27
C SER A 279 -12.51 8.92 -14.35
N PRO A 280 -13.42 9.43 -15.21
CA PRO A 280 -13.86 8.70 -16.41
C PRO A 280 -12.73 8.36 -17.39
N GLN A 281 -11.57 9.02 -17.27
CA GLN A 281 -10.37 8.75 -18.07
C GLN A 281 -9.52 7.62 -17.47
N SER A 282 -9.82 7.18 -16.24
CA SER A 282 -9.14 6.05 -15.62
C SER A 282 -9.30 4.79 -16.48
N THR A 283 -8.21 4.08 -16.67
CA THR A 283 -8.19 2.76 -17.31
C THR A 283 -8.61 1.66 -16.35
N ILE A 284 -8.54 1.87 -15.03
CA ILE A 284 -8.98 0.93 -14.00
C ILE A 284 -10.40 1.29 -13.55
N ASP A 285 -11.33 0.33 -13.68
CA ASP A 285 -12.68 0.48 -13.13
C ASP A 285 -12.70 0.16 -11.64
N ILE A 286 -12.48 1.20 -10.82
CA ILE A 286 -12.44 1.08 -9.36
C ILE A 286 -13.74 0.53 -8.76
N ARG A 287 -14.90 0.77 -9.39
CA ARG A 287 -16.18 0.26 -8.88
C ARG A 287 -16.31 -1.23 -9.08
N ALA A 288 -15.92 -1.71 -10.27
CA ALA A 288 -15.86 -3.13 -10.55
C ALA A 288 -14.86 -3.83 -9.63
N VAL A 289 -13.67 -3.24 -9.42
CA VAL A 289 -12.66 -3.74 -8.49
C VAL A 289 -13.22 -3.84 -7.07
N ALA A 290 -13.78 -2.75 -6.54
CA ALA A 290 -14.34 -2.71 -5.18
C ALA A 290 -15.43 -3.76 -4.98
N ALA A 291 -16.31 -3.96 -5.97
CA ALA A 291 -17.33 -5.00 -5.92
C ALA A 291 -16.70 -6.41 -5.81
N THR A 292 -15.67 -6.68 -6.61
CA THR A 292 -14.96 -7.98 -6.63
C THR A 292 -14.22 -8.27 -5.32
N VAL A 293 -13.61 -7.26 -4.68
CA VAL A 293 -12.76 -7.47 -3.49
C VAL A 293 -13.46 -7.13 -2.17
N SER A 294 -14.73 -6.73 -2.19
CA SER A 294 -15.46 -6.22 -1.02
C SER A 294 -15.47 -7.16 0.19
N GLY A 295 -15.52 -8.48 -0.04
CA GLY A 295 -15.51 -9.50 1.02
C GLY A 295 -14.12 -9.95 1.47
N SER A 296 -13.05 -9.55 0.78
CA SER A 296 -11.69 -10.00 1.07
C SER A 296 -11.09 -9.19 2.20
N VAL A 297 -10.62 -9.89 3.24
CA VAL A 297 -9.79 -9.29 4.29
C VAL A 297 -8.39 -9.07 3.73
N LEU A 298 -7.88 -7.85 3.87
CA LEU A 298 -6.57 -7.47 3.34
C LEU A 298 -5.53 -7.41 4.46
N VAL A 299 -5.84 -6.74 5.56
CA VAL A 299 -4.87 -6.38 6.61
C VAL A 299 -5.55 -6.51 7.96
N GLU A 300 -5.05 -7.42 8.80
CA GLU A 300 -5.65 -7.71 10.12
C GLU A 300 -7.16 -8.00 9.98
N SER A 301 -8.03 -7.12 10.46
CA SER A 301 -9.50 -7.21 10.32
C SER A 301 -10.07 -6.26 9.24
N THR A 302 -9.22 -5.55 8.51
CA THR A 302 -9.61 -4.51 7.54
C THR A 302 -9.85 -5.13 6.16
N THR A 303 -11.00 -4.83 5.56
CA THR A 303 -11.36 -5.30 4.22
C THR A 303 -10.63 -4.53 3.11
N ALA A 304 -10.47 -5.15 1.94
CA ALA A 304 -9.83 -4.54 0.78
C ALA A 304 -10.52 -3.22 0.35
N ASP A 305 -11.86 -3.15 0.36
CA ASP A 305 -12.59 -1.90 0.05
C ASP A 305 -12.29 -0.80 1.09
N SER A 306 -12.16 -1.16 2.36
CA SER A 306 -11.82 -0.21 3.42
C SER A 306 -10.39 0.33 3.25
N VAL A 307 -9.44 -0.53 2.86
CA VAL A 307 -8.08 -0.10 2.51
C VAL A 307 -8.09 0.83 1.30
N LEU A 308 -8.87 0.52 0.25
CA LEU A 308 -9.01 1.39 -0.91
C LEU A 308 -9.57 2.77 -0.53
N ARG A 309 -10.66 2.84 0.25
CA ARG A 309 -11.25 4.11 0.69
C ARG A 309 -10.30 4.94 1.58
N ALA A 310 -9.50 4.28 2.40
CA ALA A 310 -8.56 4.95 3.30
C ALA A 310 -7.31 5.47 2.58
N ASN A 311 -6.89 4.84 1.48
CA ASN A 311 -5.59 5.09 0.85
C ASN A 311 -5.66 5.68 -0.56
N CYS A 312 -6.78 5.58 -1.26
CA CYS A 312 -6.99 6.31 -2.51
C CYS A 312 -7.37 7.77 -2.21
N ARG A 313 -6.75 8.70 -2.92
CA ARG A 313 -7.03 10.13 -2.91
C ARG A 313 -8.43 10.48 -3.45
N THR A 314 -8.89 9.81 -4.51
CA THR A 314 -10.12 10.14 -5.24
C THR A 314 -11.25 9.12 -5.12
N TYR A 315 -11.00 7.95 -4.51
CA TYR A 315 -12.05 6.96 -4.23
C TYR A 315 -12.58 7.15 -2.81
N ARG A 316 -13.89 7.41 -2.68
CA ARG A 316 -14.57 7.68 -1.40
C ARG A 316 -15.84 6.85 -1.27
#